data_AF-A0A848XVS5-F1
#
_entry.id   AF-A0A848XVS5-F1
#
_cell.length_a   1.000
_cell.length_b   1.000
_cell.length_c   1.000
_cell.angle_alpha   90.00
_cell.angle_beta   90.00
_cell.angle_gamma   90.00
#
_symmetry.space_group_name_H-M   'P 1'
#
loop_
_entity.id
_entity.type
_entity.pdbx_description
1 polymer ?
#
loop_
_entity_poly.entity_id
_entity_poly.type
_entity_poly.pdbx_seq_one_letter_code
_entity_poly.pdbx_strand_id
1 'polypeptide(L)'
;MTESSERGNDPLDLDCREVFRRLDDYVDGSLPAGEILAVRDHLDACGPCADEYGFNEALVNELKAKLRTIGCPDRLRAWIAERTRRDSGTSEQG
;
A
#
# COMPACT_ATOMS: atom_id res chain seq x y z
N MET A 1 32.66 23.82 -9.08
CA MET A 1 31.86 23.81 -7.85
C MET A 1 30.45 23.45 -8.27
N THR A 2 29.97 22.29 -7.83
CA THR A 2 28.73 21.64 -8.29
C THR A 2 27.54 22.32 -7.61
N GLU A 3 26.91 23.25 -8.31
CA GLU A 3 25.63 23.82 -7.91
C GLU A 3 24.57 23.39 -8.92
N SER A 4 23.34 23.14 -8.44
CA SER A 4 22.11 22.81 -9.18
C SER A 4 21.72 21.32 -9.20
N SER A 5 21.21 20.82 -8.08
CA SER A 5 20.23 19.71 -8.13
C SER A 5 19.30 19.76 -6.92
N GLU A 6 18.58 20.88 -6.75
CA GLU A 6 17.56 21.04 -5.70
C GLU A 6 16.25 21.56 -6.30
N ARG A 7 15.71 20.88 -7.32
CA ARG A 7 14.35 21.16 -7.83
C ARG A 7 13.44 19.96 -7.66
N GLY A 8 12.37 20.15 -6.88
CA GLY A 8 11.23 19.24 -6.78
C GLY A 8 10.62 19.20 -5.37
N ASN A 9 9.94 20.27 -4.94
CA ASN A 9 9.06 20.25 -3.76
C ASN A 9 7.65 20.69 -4.18
N ASP A 10 7.11 20.01 -5.19
CA ASP A 10 5.69 20.07 -5.51
C ASP A 10 5.07 18.72 -5.11
N PRO A 11 4.04 18.66 -4.25
CA PRO A 11 3.41 17.40 -3.84
C PRO A 11 2.74 16.64 -5.00
N LEU A 12 2.73 17.21 -6.21
CA LEU A 12 2.23 16.63 -7.45
C LEU A 12 3.31 15.99 -8.33
N ASP A 13 4.60 16.06 -7.97
CA ASP A 13 5.71 15.61 -8.84
C ASP A 13 6.76 14.84 -8.02
N LEU A 14 6.37 13.66 -7.53
CA LEU A 14 7.33 12.73 -6.96
C LEU A 14 8.23 12.18 -8.08
N ASP A 15 9.53 12.34 -7.93
CA ASP A 15 10.50 11.71 -8.84
C ASP A 15 10.58 10.19 -8.61
N CYS A 16 10.99 9.44 -9.63
CA CYS A 16 11.15 7.98 -9.58
C CYS A 16 11.98 7.52 -8.38
N ARG A 17 13.05 8.25 -8.03
CA ARG A 17 13.91 7.91 -6.89
C ARG A 17 13.19 8.03 -5.55
N GLU A 18 12.27 8.98 -5.46
CA GLU A 18 11.52 9.23 -4.25
C GLU A 18 10.41 8.20 -4.06
N VAL A 19 9.71 7.85 -5.14
CA VAL A 19 8.74 6.75 -5.15
C VAL A 19 9.40 5.44 -4.81
N PHE A 20 10.58 5.16 -5.38
CA PHE A 20 11.33 3.94 -5.07
C PHE A 20 11.68 3.83 -3.57
N ARG A 21 12.02 4.94 -2.90
CA ARG A 21 12.29 4.94 -1.45
C ARG A 21 11.05 4.68 -0.60
N ARG A 22 9.87 5.06 -1.09
CA ARG A 22 8.58 4.89 -0.41
C ARG A 22 7.88 3.57 -0.77
N LEU A 23 8.46 2.78 -1.67
CA LEU A 23 7.80 1.63 -2.27
C LEU A 23 7.53 0.51 -1.25
N ASP A 24 8.49 0.25 -0.36
CA ASP A 24 8.35 -0.75 0.71
C ASP A 24 7.21 -0.36 1.67
N ASP A 25 7.20 0.89 2.13
CA ASP A 25 6.15 1.44 3.01
C ASP A 25 4.77 1.46 2.34
N TYR A 26 4.75 1.63 1.01
CA TYR A 26 3.53 1.56 0.21
C TYR A 26 3.02 0.11 0.09
N VAL A 27 3.91 -0.87 -0.11
CA VAL A 27 3.57 -2.30 -0.22
C VAL A 27 3.11 -2.90 1.12
N ASP A 28 3.71 -2.48 2.24
CA ASP A 28 3.32 -2.97 3.56
C ASP A 28 2.14 -2.20 4.19
N GLY A 29 1.77 -1.05 3.60
CA GLY A 29 0.67 -0.20 4.03
C GLY A 29 1.01 0.72 5.21
N SER A 30 2.29 0.93 5.50
CA SER A 30 2.77 1.85 6.54
C SER A 30 2.91 3.31 6.06
N LEU A 31 2.78 3.55 4.75
CA LEU A 31 2.86 4.89 4.18
C LEU A 31 1.72 5.80 4.69
N PRO A 32 2.00 7.06 5.10
CA PRO A 32 0.97 7.98 5.58
C PRO A 32 -0.04 8.35 4.49
N ALA A 33 -1.29 8.55 4.87
CA ALA A 33 -2.41 8.79 3.95
C ALA A 33 -2.19 9.99 2.99
N GLY A 34 -1.42 11.00 3.40
CA GLY A 34 -1.10 12.15 2.57
C GLY A 34 -0.15 11.83 1.40
N GLU A 35 0.62 10.75 1.49
CA GLU A 35 1.64 10.37 0.49
C GLU A 35 1.16 9.24 -0.43
N ILE A 36 0.15 8.47 -0.01
CA ILE A 36 -0.45 7.38 -0.79
C ILE A 36 -0.90 7.85 -2.17
N LEU A 37 -1.59 9.00 -2.25
CA LEU A 37 -2.11 9.51 -3.52
C LEU A 37 -0.99 9.88 -4.49
N ALA A 38 0.07 10.53 -4.00
CA ALA A 38 1.18 10.97 -4.81
C ALA A 38 2.01 9.78 -5.34
N VAL A 39 2.25 8.76 -4.50
CA VAL A 39 2.93 7.52 -4.93
C VAL A 39 2.08 6.79 -5.97
N ARG A 40 0.77 6.69 -5.75
CA ARG A 40 -0.15 6.04 -6.68
C ARG A 40 -0.19 6.74 -8.05
N ASP A 41 -0.31 8.06 -8.07
CA ASP A 41 -0.37 8.83 -9.31
C ASP A 41 0.92 8.64 -10.15
N HIS A 42 2.08 8.59 -9.50
CA HIS A 42 3.34 8.28 -10.17
C HIS A 42 3.39 6.85 -10.69
N LEU A 43 2.94 5.85 -9.92
CA LEU A 43 2.89 4.46 -10.39
C LEU A 43 1.96 4.29 -11.60
N ASP A 44 0.86 5.04 -11.65
CA ASP A 44 -0.07 5.03 -12.80
C ASP A 44 0.56 5.68 -14.06
N ALA A 45 1.47 6.65 -13.89
CA ALA A 45 2.14 7.35 -14.99
C ALA A 45 3.49 6.74 -15.42
N CYS A 46 4.18 6.01 -14.53
CA CYS A 46 5.55 5.55 -14.71
C CYS A 46 5.64 4.02 -14.72
N GLY A 47 5.69 3.44 -15.94
CA GLY A 47 5.82 2.00 -16.15
C GLY A 47 6.98 1.33 -15.40
N PRO A 48 8.22 1.87 -15.43
CA PRO A 48 9.34 1.31 -14.68
C PRO A 48 9.09 1.22 -13.17
N CYS A 49 8.48 2.25 -12.57
CA CYS A 49 8.15 2.22 -11.14
C CYS A 49 7.01 1.24 -10.84
N ALA A 50 6.04 1.10 -11.74
CA ALA A 50 4.98 0.09 -11.63
C ALA A 50 5.51 -1.35 -11.70
N ASP A 51 6.51 -1.61 -12.55
CA ASP A 51 7.15 -2.93 -12.64
C ASP A 51 7.89 -3.28 -11.35
N GLU A 52 8.66 -2.35 -10.80
CA GLU A 52 9.35 -2.51 -9.50
C GLU A 52 8.34 -2.72 -8.35
N TYR A 53 7.24 -1.96 -8.35
CA TYR A 53 6.15 -2.14 -7.40
C TYR A 53 5.57 -3.56 -7.47
N GLY A 54 5.23 -4.02 -8.67
CA GLY A 54 4.66 -5.35 -8.88
C GLY A 54 5.59 -6.47 -8.43
N PHE A 55 6.91 -6.32 -8.66
CA PHE A 55 7.90 -7.25 -8.13
C PHE A 55 7.90 -7.28 -6.59
N ASN A 56 7.96 -6.11 -5.96
CA ASN A 56 8.03 -6.01 -4.50
C ASN A 56 6.75 -6.53 -3.84
N GLU A 57 5.58 -6.20 -4.38
CA GLU A 57 4.30 -6.73 -3.93
C GLU A 57 4.24 -8.26 -4.04
N ALA A 58 4.65 -8.82 -5.19
CA ALA A 58 4.68 -10.26 -5.39
C ALA A 58 5.62 -10.97 -4.40
N LEU A 59 6.80 -10.40 -4.16
CA LEU A 59 7.78 -10.93 -3.20
C LEU A 59 7.21 -10.93 -1.78
N VAL A 60 6.66 -9.80 -1.32
CA VAL A 60 6.06 -9.69 0.02
C VAL A 60 4.89 -10.64 0.18
N ASN A 61 4.04 -10.78 -0.84
CA ASN A 61 2.91 -11.71 -0.82
C ASN A 61 3.37 -13.18 -0.75
N GLU A 62 4.41 -13.56 -1.48
CA GLU A 62 4.99 -14.90 -1.43
C GLU A 62 5.63 -15.18 -0.06
N LEU A 63 6.34 -14.20 0.52
CA LEU A 63 6.88 -14.31 1.88
C LEU A 63 5.75 -14.46 2.90
N LYS A 64 4.69 -13.64 2.81
CA LYS A 64 3.50 -13.76 3.67
C LYS A 64 2.84 -15.14 3.51
N ALA A 65 2.78 -15.70 2.30
CA ALA A 65 2.22 -17.04 2.07
C ALA A 65 3.04 -18.13 2.77
N LYS A 66 4.38 -18.04 2.70
CA LYS A 66 5.30 -19.00 3.34
C LYS A 66 5.38 -18.84 4.87
N LEU A 67 5.23 -17.62 5.38
CA LEU A 67 5.29 -17.32 6.82
C LEU A 67 3.93 -17.53 7.53
N ARG A 68 2.82 -17.61 6.79
CA ARG A 68 1.48 -17.90 7.34
C ARG A 68 1.32 -19.38 7.70
N THR A 69 1.89 -19.76 8.84
CA THR A 69 1.62 -21.05 9.49
C THR A 69 1.04 -20.85 10.89
N ILE A 70 0.09 -19.92 11.04
CA ILE A 70 -0.79 -19.88 12.21
C ILE A 70 -2.20 -19.69 11.69
N GLY A 71 -3.02 -20.75 11.74
CA GLY A 71 -4.43 -20.67 11.39
C GLY A 71 -5.13 -19.68 12.32
N CYS A 72 -5.91 -18.75 11.76
CA CYS A 72 -6.75 -17.88 12.57
C CYS A 72 -7.73 -18.75 13.39
N PRO A 73 -7.79 -18.60 14.73
CA PRO A 73 -8.67 -19.40 15.57
C PRO A 73 -10.14 -19.27 15.13
N ASP A 74 -10.86 -20.38 15.07
CA ASP A 74 -12.25 -20.42 14.57
C ASP A 74 -13.17 -19.46 15.34
N ARG A 75 -12.94 -19.31 16.64
CA ARG A 75 -13.66 -18.34 17.49
C ARG A 75 -13.49 -16.90 17.01
N LEU A 76 -12.28 -16.51 16.58
CA LEU A 76 -12.01 -15.17 16.09
C LEU A 76 -12.68 -14.95 14.73
N ARG A 77 -12.65 -15.95 13.83
CA ARG A 77 -13.36 -15.88 12.55
C ARG A 77 -14.87 -15.76 12.74
N ALA A 78 -15.46 -16.59 13.60
CA ALA A 78 -16.88 -16.56 13.90
C ALA A 78 -17.31 -15.20 14.48
N TRP A 79 -16.48 -14.62 15.36
CA TRP A 79 -16.72 -13.31 15.94
C TRP A 79 -16.63 -12.16 14.91
N ILE A 80 -15.61 -12.16 14.04
CA ILE A 80 -15.48 -11.17 12.97
C ILE A 80 -16.67 -11.28 12.01
N ALA A 81 -17.02 -12.49 11.57
CA ALA A 81 -18.12 -12.71 10.64
C ALA A 81 -19.47 -12.25 11.21
N GLU A 82 -19.71 -12.45 12.50
CA GLU A 82 -20.92 -11.95 13.17
C GLU A 82 -20.96 -10.42 13.23
N ARG A 83 -19.84 -9.76 13.50
CA ARG A 83 -19.79 -8.28 13.50
C ARG A 83 -20.00 -7.68 12.12
N THR A 84 -19.31 -8.21 11.10
CA THR A 84 -19.48 -7.72 9.72
C THR A 84 -20.93 -7.86 9.22
N ARG A 85 -21.64 -8.93 9.60
CA ARG A 85 -23.08 -9.09 9.30
C ARG A 85 -23.96 -8.04 9.97
N ARG A 86 -23.66 -7.67 11.22
CA ARG A 86 -24.41 -6.62 11.93
C ARG A 86 -24.21 -5.25 11.31
N ASP A 87 -22.99 -4.91 10.95
CA ASP A 87 -22.66 -3.61 10.36
C ASP A 87 -23.27 -3.47 8.96
N SER A 88 -23.29 -4.55 8.18
CA SER A 88 -23.95 -4.57 6.85
C SER A 88 -25.48 -4.55 6.91
N GLY A 89 -26.11 -5.12 7.95
CA GLY A 89 -27.57 -5.09 8.14
C GLY A 89 -28.11 -3.78 8.71
N THR A 90 -27.26 -2.85 9.14
CA THR A 90 -27.68 -1.57 9.75
C THR A 90 -27.86 -0.45 8.69
N SER A 91 -27.68 -0.74 7.40
CA SER A 91 -27.76 0.26 6.31
C SER A 91 -29.11 0.32 5.57
N GLU A 92 -30.13 -0.46 5.96
CA GLU A 92 -31.45 -0.52 5.29
C GLU A 92 -32.63 0.03 6.13
N GLN A 93 -32.38 0.78 7.19
CA GLN A 93 -33.44 1.47 7.96
C GLN A 93 -33.10 2.95 8.13
N GLY A 94 -33.45 3.73 7.10
CA GLY A 94 -33.38 5.19 7.06
C GLY A 94 -34.12 5.71 5.84
#